data_AF-A0A7S3YAC6-F1
#
_entry.id   AF-A0A7S3YAC6-F1
#
_cell.length_a   1.000
_cell.length_b   1.000
_cell.length_c   1.000
_cell.angle_alpha   90.00
_cell.angle_beta   90.00
_cell.angle_gamma   90.00
#
_symmetry.space_group_name_H-M   'P 1'
#
loop_
_entity.id
_entity.type
_entity.pdbx_description
1 polymer ?
#
loop_
_entity_poly.entity_id
_entity_poly.type
_entity_poly.pdbx_seq_one_letter_code
_entity_poly.pdbx_strand_id
1 'polypeptide(L)'
;ANLEFALSTGNSYSAFYASSVSYPAPTLTGVDPTAFNTTGEPYVTLTGTNLGDSGSAAYDSCEVQYAYSYDSRNFSGCVDASSSSSALVLPAPGYGTNMKWRLYVGNQWTSELNVNTNYYQPVIHGVTGPSTLATVGGELITITGQNFYPFPNDDDVTTRVSRVTVNYGPSGNLSRYTCVPLQIEHDRILCTTVEGTGKDLRFTVTLSNQASAASAVAYRYTSPSITGVTYATNPSTAGGTVVTITGTNLGNELGVVTLNYGPSLSPWESANTTDTQSNCLNRASSNPGYTYAYSEFGLYLCGGAQCCQRTINPVDISQYTAQNCTFTSVHTTLECQLVAGVGENFVELTINSQKSGVFNDTAVTYGRPSLVTAAGNITMNTTGGQTVVLQGQNFGPIGTNVTADLRALDSRYYYTWIGCTVTTAHTHMSCTTQPGVGIEMAW
;
A
#
# COMPACT_ATOMS: atom_id res chain seq x y z
N ALA A 1 26.33 -48.05 -34.35
CA ALA A 1 27.24 -49.21 -34.53
C ALA A 1 26.51 -50.33 -35.26
N ASN A 2 27.24 -51.22 -35.94
CA ASN A 2 26.74 -52.32 -36.80
C ASN A 2 26.17 -51.87 -38.14
N LEU A 3 26.95 -51.10 -38.91
CA LEU A 3 26.60 -50.80 -40.29
C LEU A 3 26.89 -52.02 -41.17
N GLU A 4 25.93 -52.35 -42.02
CA GLU A 4 26.07 -53.40 -43.03
C GLU A 4 26.33 -52.78 -44.40
N PHE A 5 27.23 -53.38 -45.17
CA PHE A 5 27.58 -52.90 -46.50
C PHE A 5 27.32 -53.98 -47.54
N ALA A 6 26.74 -53.59 -48.68
CA ALA A 6 26.65 -54.43 -49.86
C ALA A 6 27.30 -53.69 -51.04
N LEU A 7 28.08 -54.42 -51.84
CA LEU A 7 28.66 -53.91 -53.08
C LEU A 7 27.67 -54.14 -54.22
N SER A 8 27.51 -53.19 -55.13
CA SER A 8 26.73 -53.40 -56.36
C SER A 8 27.57 -53.16 -57.61
N THR A 9 27.30 -53.97 -58.63
CA THR A 9 27.82 -53.78 -59.99
C THR A 9 26.67 -53.96 -60.97
N GLY A 10 26.23 -52.87 -61.61
CA GLY A 10 24.96 -52.87 -62.36
C GLY A 10 23.77 -53.08 -61.42
N ASN A 11 22.89 -54.04 -61.74
CA ASN A 11 21.72 -54.38 -60.92
C ASN A 11 21.95 -55.56 -59.94
N SER A 12 23.19 -56.05 -59.82
CA SER A 12 23.54 -57.15 -58.92
C SER A 12 24.15 -56.61 -57.62
N TYR A 13 23.69 -57.12 -56.49
CA TYR A 13 24.14 -56.76 -55.15
C TYR A 13 24.85 -57.95 -54.48
N SER A 14 25.90 -57.71 -53.69
CA SER A 14 26.52 -58.71 -52.83
C SER A 14 25.63 -59.04 -51.62
N ALA A 15 25.97 -60.10 -50.88
CA ALA A 15 25.47 -60.25 -49.52
C ALA A 15 25.92 -59.07 -48.65
N PHE A 16 25.11 -58.74 -47.63
CA PHE A 16 25.47 -57.74 -46.63
C PHE A 16 26.64 -58.26 -45.79
N TYR A 17 27.72 -57.48 -45.73
CA TYR A 17 28.85 -57.72 -44.84
C TYR A 17 28.66 -56.87 -43.59
N ALA A 18 28.41 -57.54 -42.47
CA ALA A 18 28.37 -56.90 -41.16
C ALA A 18 29.81 -56.62 -40.71
N SER A 19 30.16 -55.34 -40.60
CA SER A 19 31.46 -54.88 -40.12
C SER A 19 31.29 -54.11 -38.82
N SER A 20 32.32 -54.07 -37.96
CA SER A 20 32.34 -53.22 -36.76
C SER A 20 32.58 -51.74 -37.08
N VAL A 21 32.06 -51.26 -38.21
CA VAL A 21 32.21 -49.86 -38.64
C VAL A 21 31.14 -49.03 -37.95
N SER A 22 31.57 -47.90 -37.38
CA SER A 22 30.69 -46.92 -36.74
C SER A 22 31.16 -45.51 -37.09
N TYR A 23 30.21 -44.59 -37.23
CA TYR A 23 30.51 -43.17 -37.21
C TYR A 23 31.03 -42.77 -35.82
N PRO A 24 31.86 -41.70 -35.72
CA PRO A 24 32.24 -41.12 -34.43
C PRO A 24 31.00 -40.65 -33.65
N ALA A 25 31.12 -40.57 -32.32
CA ALA A 25 30.04 -40.09 -31.47
C ALA A 25 29.72 -38.61 -31.75
N PRO A 26 28.43 -38.21 -31.70
CA PRO A 26 28.03 -36.81 -31.87
C PRO A 26 28.48 -35.96 -30.68
N THR A 27 28.83 -34.69 -30.93
CA THR A 27 29.23 -33.73 -29.88
C THR A 27 28.54 -32.39 -30.08
N LEU A 28 28.03 -31.78 -29.02
CA LEU A 28 27.54 -30.40 -29.04
C LEU A 28 28.63 -29.43 -28.54
N THR A 29 28.74 -28.28 -29.19
CA THR A 29 29.68 -27.20 -28.86
C THR A 29 29.00 -25.88 -28.50
N GLY A 30 27.76 -25.67 -28.90
CA GLY A 30 27.04 -24.43 -28.61
C GLY A 30 25.54 -24.50 -28.91
N VAL A 31 24.82 -23.53 -28.35
CA VAL A 31 23.38 -23.29 -28.57
C VAL A 31 23.19 -21.80 -28.83
N ASP A 32 22.47 -21.43 -29.88
CA ASP A 32 22.16 -20.03 -30.21
C ASP A 32 20.74 -19.90 -30.80
N PRO A 33 19.87 -19.01 -30.28
CA PRO A 33 20.08 -18.14 -29.12
C PRO A 33 20.05 -18.90 -27.79
N THR A 34 20.63 -18.28 -26.76
CA THR A 34 20.60 -18.83 -25.39
C THR A 34 19.34 -18.43 -24.61
N ALA A 35 18.44 -17.63 -25.18
CA ALA A 35 17.20 -17.23 -24.53
C ALA A 35 16.01 -17.28 -25.48
N PHE A 36 14.88 -17.78 -24.98
CA PHE A 36 13.67 -18.05 -25.78
C PHE A 36 12.39 -17.85 -24.95
N ASN A 37 11.25 -17.65 -25.63
CA ASN A 37 9.95 -17.45 -25.02
C ASN A 37 9.42 -18.73 -24.39
N THR A 38 8.50 -18.60 -23.44
CA THR A 38 7.92 -19.77 -22.76
C THR A 38 7.11 -20.67 -23.69
N THR A 39 6.74 -20.21 -24.88
CA THR A 39 6.17 -21.05 -25.97
C THR A 39 7.20 -21.92 -26.68
N GLY A 40 8.50 -21.65 -26.51
CA GLY A 40 9.59 -22.35 -27.16
C GLY A 40 10.33 -21.52 -28.20
N GLU A 41 9.66 -20.57 -28.86
CA GLU A 41 10.25 -19.74 -29.92
C GLU A 41 11.29 -18.74 -29.40
N PRO A 42 12.33 -18.36 -30.18
CA PRO A 42 12.58 -18.83 -31.54
C PRO A 42 13.20 -20.23 -31.57
N TYR A 43 13.29 -20.81 -32.76
CA TYR A 43 14.21 -21.93 -33.00
C TYR A 43 15.62 -21.62 -32.49
N VAL A 44 16.25 -22.63 -31.93
CA VAL A 44 17.66 -22.63 -31.52
C VAL A 44 18.49 -23.48 -32.46
N THR A 45 19.69 -23.01 -32.75
CA THR A 45 20.71 -23.73 -33.50
C THR A 45 21.68 -24.37 -32.51
N LEU A 46 21.66 -25.70 -32.46
CA LEU A 46 22.72 -26.49 -31.84
C LEU A 46 23.88 -26.59 -32.81
N THR A 47 25.09 -26.25 -32.38
CA THR A 47 26.32 -26.43 -33.16
C THR A 47 27.12 -27.59 -32.60
N GLY A 48 27.82 -28.33 -33.47
CA GLY A 48 28.53 -29.51 -33.04
C GLY A 48 29.27 -30.24 -34.16
N THR A 49 29.58 -31.52 -33.92
CA THR A 49 30.17 -32.41 -34.91
C THR A 49 29.45 -33.75 -34.93
N ASN A 50 29.41 -34.39 -36.10
CA ASN A 50 28.75 -35.67 -36.35
C ASN A 50 27.25 -35.67 -36.01
N LEU A 51 26.56 -34.54 -36.22
CA LEU A 51 25.13 -34.40 -35.85
C LEU A 51 24.16 -35.05 -36.84
N GLY A 52 24.64 -35.45 -38.03
CA GLY A 52 23.86 -36.09 -39.11
C GLY A 52 23.21 -35.08 -40.07
N ASP A 53 22.85 -35.52 -41.28
CA ASP A 53 22.16 -34.69 -42.29
C ASP A 53 20.68 -35.08 -42.43
N SER A 54 19.79 -34.08 -42.57
CA SER A 54 18.35 -34.27 -42.79
C SER A 54 18.08 -35.11 -44.05
N GLY A 55 17.49 -36.30 -43.90
CA GLY A 55 17.13 -37.20 -45.00
C GLY A 55 17.59 -38.66 -44.86
N SER A 56 18.35 -39.00 -43.80
CA SER A 56 18.66 -40.39 -43.48
C SER A 56 17.57 -41.02 -42.60
N ALA A 57 17.27 -42.32 -42.78
CA ALA A 57 16.29 -43.07 -41.97
C ALA A 57 16.59 -43.10 -40.45
N ALA A 58 17.73 -42.54 -40.03
CA ALA A 58 18.09 -42.31 -38.63
C ALA A 58 17.40 -41.07 -38.00
N TYR A 59 16.70 -40.25 -38.80
CA TYR A 59 16.07 -39.00 -38.35
C TYR A 59 14.68 -39.12 -37.75
N ASP A 60 13.97 -40.23 -37.95
CA ASP A 60 12.64 -40.46 -37.35
C ASP A 60 12.67 -40.55 -35.80
N SER A 61 13.86 -40.40 -35.19
CA SER A 61 14.08 -40.52 -33.73
C SER A 61 14.99 -39.43 -33.13
N CYS A 62 15.27 -38.33 -33.86
CA CYS A 62 16.10 -37.25 -33.31
C CYS A 62 15.37 -36.46 -32.22
N GLU A 63 15.63 -36.84 -30.96
CA GLU A 63 15.12 -36.18 -29.77
C GLU A 63 16.19 -35.26 -29.17
N VAL A 64 15.83 -34.01 -28.91
CA VAL A 64 16.65 -33.10 -28.11
C VAL A 64 16.08 -33.07 -26.70
N GLN A 65 16.92 -33.30 -25.71
CA GLN A 65 16.52 -33.16 -24.31
C GLN A 65 17.30 -32.05 -23.64
N TYR A 66 16.56 -31.19 -22.94
CA TYR A 66 17.15 -30.18 -22.09
C TYR A 66 16.40 -30.05 -20.76
N ALA A 67 17.15 -29.75 -19.70
CA ALA A 67 16.61 -29.72 -18.35
C ALA A 67 17.45 -28.84 -17.43
N TYR A 68 16.83 -28.32 -16.36
CA TYR A 68 17.54 -27.75 -15.21
C TYR A 68 18.30 -28.84 -14.44
N SER A 69 17.68 -30.02 -14.31
CA SER A 69 18.29 -31.25 -13.84
C SER A 69 17.59 -32.43 -14.51
N TYR A 70 18.35 -33.42 -15.00
CA TYR A 70 17.80 -34.60 -15.69
C TYR A 70 17.04 -35.56 -14.76
N ASP A 71 16.95 -35.23 -13.47
CA ASP A 71 16.26 -36.01 -12.42
C ASP A 71 14.83 -35.50 -12.15
N SER A 72 14.42 -34.35 -12.71
CA SER A 72 13.19 -33.65 -12.29
C SER A 72 12.21 -33.24 -13.38
N ARG A 73 12.60 -33.24 -14.67
CA ARG A 73 11.77 -33.14 -15.90
C ARG A 73 12.68 -32.81 -17.07
N ASN A 74 12.58 -33.58 -18.15
CA ASN A 74 13.23 -33.27 -19.43
C ASN A 74 12.21 -32.56 -20.32
N PHE A 75 12.60 -31.42 -20.87
CA PHE A 75 11.90 -30.85 -22.01
C PHE A 75 12.44 -31.54 -23.27
N SER A 76 11.53 -32.05 -24.09
CA SER A 76 11.88 -32.69 -25.36
C SER A 76 11.54 -31.74 -26.50
N GLY A 77 12.57 -31.28 -27.22
CA GLY A 77 12.43 -30.49 -28.44
C GLY A 77 12.49 -31.36 -29.69
N CYS A 78 11.89 -30.89 -30.78
CA CYS A 78 11.94 -31.56 -32.08
C CYS A 78 13.05 -30.95 -32.94
N VAL A 79 13.86 -31.80 -33.59
CA VAL A 79 14.80 -31.37 -34.61
C VAL A 79 14.05 -31.17 -35.93
N ASP A 80 14.05 -29.95 -36.45
CA ASP A 80 13.34 -29.58 -37.68
C ASP A 80 14.24 -29.71 -38.92
N ALA A 81 15.52 -29.35 -38.76
CA ALA A 81 16.54 -29.53 -39.80
C ALA A 81 17.90 -29.79 -39.17
N SER A 82 18.79 -30.48 -39.89
CA SER A 82 20.16 -30.66 -39.41
C SER A 82 21.14 -30.98 -40.54
N SER A 83 22.39 -30.69 -40.25
CA SER A 83 23.58 -31.02 -41.01
C SER A 83 24.61 -31.64 -40.09
N SER A 84 25.66 -32.24 -40.65
CA SER A 84 26.79 -32.80 -39.89
C SER A 84 27.38 -31.88 -38.82
N SER A 85 27.17 -30.56 -38.91
CA SER A 85 27.67 -29.54 -37.96
C SER A 85 26.60 -28.75 -37.21
N SER A 86 25.31 -28.89 -37.55
CA SER A 86 24.25 -28.06 -36.95
C SER A 86 22.92 -28.77 -36.84
N ALA A 87 22.13 -28.51 -35.80
CA ALA A 87 20.73 -28.92 -35.71
C ALA A 87 19.85 -27.73 -35.33
N LEU A 88 18.81 -27.48 -36.12
CA LEU A 88 17.78 -26.49 -35.84
C LEU A 88 16.67 -27.16 -35.03
N VAL A 89 16.38 -26.60 -33.87
CA VAL A 89 15.51 -27.21 -32.86
C VAL A 89 14.49 -26.18 -32.42
N LEU A 90 13.22 -26.56 -32.34
CA LEU A 90 12.24 -25.77 -31.61
C LEU A 90 12.23 -26.25 -30.15
N PRO A 91 12.65 -25.42 -29.17
CA PRO A 91 12.44 -25.74 -27.76
C PRO A 91 10.96 -26.05 -27.48
N ALA A 92 10.70 -26.99 -26.58
CA ALA A 92 9.36 -27.22 -26.07
C ALA A 92 8.87 -25.98 -25.28
N PRO A 93 7.55 -25.82 -25.09
CA PRO A 93 7.03 -24.87 -24.12
C PRO A 93 7.55 -25.17 -22.71
N GLY A 94 8.03 -24.15 -21.99
CA GLY A 94 8.61 -24.32 -20.66
C GLY A 94 8.92 -23.02 -19.92
N TYR A 95 9.61 -23.14 -18.78
CA TYR A 95 10.08 -22.03 -17.94
C TYR A 95 11.37 -22.40 -17.20
N GLY A 96 12.11 -21.42 -16.68
CA GLY A 96 13.34 -21.64 -15.91
C GLY A 96 14.63 -21.18 -16.61
N THR A 97 15.75 -21.39 -15.93
CA THR A 97 17.10 -20.89 -16.30
C THR A 97 18.13 -22.02 -16.24
N ASN A 98 19.36 -21.80 -16.72
CA ASN A 98 20.51 -22.72 -16.58
C ASN A 98 20.25 -24.15 -17.14
N MET A 99 19.69 -24.27 -18.34
CA MET A 99 19.39 -25.59 -18.89
C MET A 99 20.61 -26.25 -19.52
N LYS A 100 20.72 -27.56 -19.33
CA LYS A 100 21.73 -28.42 -19.97
C LYS A 100 21.14 -29.11 -21.18
N TRP A 101 21.92 -29.32 -22.23
CA TRP A 101 21.45 -29.88 -23.51
C TRP A 101 22.12 -31.20 -23.85
N ARG A 102 21.35 -32.14 -24.40
CA ARG A 102 21.86 -33.34 -25.07
C ARG A 102 21.01 -33.65 -26.29
N LEU A 103 21.64 -34.18 -27.33
CA LEU A 103 20.99 -34.58 -28.57
C LEU A 103 21.13 -36.09 -28.77
N TYR A 104 20.06 -36.75 -29.22
CA TYR A 104 20.08 -38.15 -29.61
C TYR A 104 20.21 -38.31 -31.12
N VAL A 105 21.29 -38.96 -31.57
CA VAL A 105 21.57 -39.21 -33.00
C VAL A 105 21.98 -40.67 -33.18
N GLY A 106 21.26 -41.42 -34.03
CA GLY A 106 21.68 -42.76 -34.45
C GLY A 106 21.95 -43.74 -33.30
N ASN A 107 21.06 -43.75 -32.30
CA ASN A 107 21.16 -44.52 -31.05
C ASN A 107 22.25 -44.10 -30.06
N GLN A 108 22.70 -42.86 -30.13
CA GLN A 108 23.74 -42.33 -29.25
C GLN A 108 23.36 -40.94 -28.75
N TRP A 109 23.56 -40.70 -27.45
CA TRP A 109 23.46 -39.36 -26.87
C TRP A 109 24.79 -38.63 -26.97
N THR A 110 24.74 -37.32 -27.21
CA THR A 110 25.88 -36.44 -26.95
C THR A 110 26.18 -36.37 -25.45
N SER A 111 27.41 -35.98 -25.09
CA SER A 111 27.67 -35.48 -23.73
C SER A 111 26.80 -34.24 -23.43
N GLU A 112 26.57 -33.97 -22.14
CA GLU A 112 25.86 -32.77 -21.70
C GLU A 112 26.62 -31.51 -22.14
N LEU A 113 25.96 -30.67 -22.92
CA LEU A 113 26.41 -29.31 -23.17
C LEU A 113 25.84 -28.39 -22.08
N ASN A 114 26.73 -27.86 -21.25
CA ASN A 114 26.39 -26.95 -20.17
C ASN A 114 26.52 -25.50 -20.67
N VAL A 115 25.43 -24.96 -21.22
CA VAL A 115 25.31 -23.52 -21.55
C VAL A 115 24.25 -22.91 -20.67
N ASN A 116 24.41 -21.67 -20.23
CA ASN A 116 23.34 -20.99 -19.50
C ASN A 116 22.24 -20.54 -20.48
N THR A 117 21.37 -21.47 -20.87
CA THR A 117 20.16 -21.11 -21.62
C THR A 117 18.95 -20.95 -20.70
N ASN A 118 18.07 -20.01 -21.02
CA ASN A 118 16.93 -19.65 -20.19
C ASN A 118 15.68 -19.31 -20.98
N TYR A 119 14.51 -19.57 -20.39
CA TYR A 119 13.30 -18.89 -20.84
C TYR A 119 13.33 -17.41 -20.41
N TYR A 120 12.72 -16.53 -21.20
CA TYR A 120 12.56 -15.13 -20.82
C TYR A 120 11.69 -14.99 -19.57
N GLN A 121 11.99 -13.98 -18.77
CA GLN A 121 11.15 -13.60 -17.63
C GLN A 121 9.78 -13.07 -18.11
N PRO A 122 8.72 -13.18 -17.27
CA PRO A 122 7.44 -12.54 -17.54
C PRO A 122 7.56 -11.04 -17.80
N VAL A 123 6.78 -10.51 -18.75
CA VAL A 123 6.72 -9.07 -19.04
C VAL A 123 5.28 -8.61 -19.04
N ILE A 124 4.97 -7.57 -18.26
CA ILE A 124 3.66 -6.93 -18.26
C ILE A 124 3.66 -5.80 -19.30
N HIS A 125 2.70 -5.84 -20.23
CA HIS A 125 2.44 -4.75 -21.18
C HIS A 125 1.28 -3.87 -20.72
N GLY A 126 0.25 -4.46 -20.13
CA GLY A 126 -0.93 -3.73 -19.69
C GLY A 126 -1.62 -4.39 -18.50
N VAL A 127 -2.27 -3.56 -17.70
CA VAL A 127 -3.21 -4.01 -16.66
C VAL A 127 -4.50 -3.22 -16.87
N THR A 128 -5.62 -3.93 -16.98
CA THR A 128 -6.95 -3.34 -17.16
C THR A 128 -7.93 -3.89 -16.12
N GLY A 129 -8.90 -3.05 -15.75
CA GLY A 129 -9.86 -3.30 -14.65
C GLY A 129 -10.34 -1.98 -14.05
N PRO A 130 -11.17 -2.00 -13.01
CA PRO A 130 -11.60 -0.79 -12.31
C PRO A 130 -10.40 -0.01 -11.76
N SER A 131 -10.29 1.28 -12.06
CA SER A 131 -9.16 2.13 -11.62
C SER A 131 -9.16 2.40 -10.11
N THR A 132 -10.31 2.19 -9.45
CA THR A 132 -10.47 2.23 -7.99
C THR A 132 -11.11 0.93 -7.54
N LEU A 133 -10.49 0.26 -6.57
CA LEU A 133 -10.86 -1.06 -6.08
C LEU A 133 -11.67 -0.95 -4.78
N ALA A 134 -12.69 -1.78 -4.58
CA ALA A 134 -13.39 -1.87 -3.31
C ALA A 134 -12.51 -2.56 -2.27
N THR A 135 -12.55 -2.08 -1.02
CA THR A 135 -11.68 -2.66 0.03
C THR A 135 -11.95 -4.13 0.32
N VAL A 136 -13.13 -4.64 -0.03
CA VAL A 136 -13.51 -6.06 0.07
C VAL A 136 -12.86 -6.95 -1.01
N GLY A 137 -12.30 -6.35 -2.07
CA GLY A 137 -11.75 -7.06 -3.21
C GLY A 137 -12.79 -7.72 -4.11
N GLY A 138 -12.33 -8.63 -4.97
CA GLY A 138 -13.16 -9.36 -5.93
C GLY A 138 -13.26 -8.73 -7.32
N GLU A 139 -12.63 -7.57 -7.56
CA GLU A 139 -12.59 -6.97 -8.89
C GLU A 139 -11.77 -7.82 -9.87
N LEU A 140 -12.31 -8.03 -11.06
CA LEU A 140 -11.60 -8.68 -12.15
C LEU A 140 -10.51 -7.77 -12.73
N ILE A 141 -9.28 -8.25 -12.69
CA ILE A 141 -8.11 -7.64 -13.30
C ILE A 141 -7.65 -8.50 -14.47
N THR A 142 -7.42 -7.86 -15.62
CA THR A 142 -6.81 -8.49 -16.78
C THR A 142 -5.40 -7.92 -16.97
N ILE A 143 -4.41 -8.80 -16.94
CA ILE A 143 -3.00 -8.47 -17.18
C ILE A 143 -2.64 -9.02 -18.55
N THR A 144 -2.16 -8.17 -19.45
CA THR A 144 -1.63 -8.58 -20.76
C THR A 144 -0.12 -8.42 -20.79
N GLY A 145 0.55 -9.28 -21.55
CA GLY A 145 2.00 -9.34 -21.55
C GLY A 145 2.56 -10.49 -22.36
N GLN A 146 3.73 -10.98 -21.95
CA GLN A 146 4.43 -12.08 -22.60
C GLN A 146 5.05 -12.98 -21.53
N ASN A 147 5.27 -14.25 -21.90
CA ASN A 147 6.00 -15.22 -21.09
C ASN A 147 5.34 -15.51 -19.72
N PHE A 148 4.01 -15.44 -19.61
CA PHE A 148 3.30 -15.68 -18.37
C PHE A 148 3.17 -17.16 -18.01
N TYR A 149 2.87 -18.01 -19.00
CA TYR A 149 2.79 -19.45 -18.78
C TYR A 149 2.94 -20.25 -20.09
N PRO A 150 3.66 -21.39 -20.08
CA PRO A 150 3.89 -22.18 -21.29
C PRO A 150 2.77 -23.18 -21.66
N PHE A 151 1.87 -23.53 -20.75
CA PHE A 151 0.89 -24.61 -20.97
C PHE A 151 -0.57 -24.11 -20.94
N PRO A 152 -1.08 -23.51 -22.03
CA PRO A 152 -2.45 -22.96 -22.05
C PRO A 152 -3.54 -24.04 -21.89
N ASN A 153 -3.24 -25.29 -22.27
CA ASN A 153 -4.16 -26.44 -22.29
C ASN A 153 -3.87 -27.48 -21.19
N ASP A 154 -3.11 -27.12 -20.15
CA ASP A 154 -3.00 -27.96 -18.96
C ASP A 154 -4.37 -27.94 -18.26
N ASP A 155 -5.13 -29.04 -18.37
CA ASP A 155 -6.50 -29.18 -17.85
C ASP A 155 -6.54 -29.05 -16.32
N ASP A 156 -5.40 -29.21 -15.65
CA ASP A 156 -5.29 -29.03 -14.21
C ASP A 156 -4.94 -27.57 -13.84
N VAL A 157 -6.00 -26.76 -13.66
CA VAL A 157 -5.92 -25.39 -13.13
C VAL A 157 -5.09 -25.30 -11.84
N THR A 158 -5.08 -26.34 -11.00
CA THR A 158 -4.37 -26.32 -9.71
C THR A 158 -2.85 -26.29 -9.88
N THR A 159 -2.31 -26.95 -10.90
CA THR A 159 -0.87 -26.94 -11.20
C THR A 159 -0.39 -25.62 -11.80
N ARG A 160 -1.28 -24.92 -12.53
CA ARG A 160 -1.00 -23.60 -13.16
C ARG A 160 -0.87 -22.51 -12.10
N VAL A 161 -1.85 -22.45 -11.18
CA VAL A 161 -1.89 -21.46 -10.10
C VAL A 161 -0.75 -21.66 -9.08
N SER A 162 -0.24 -22.90 -8.95
CA SER A 162 0.89 -23.20 -8.06
C SER A 162 2.24 -22.63 -8.54
N ARG A 163 2.36 -22.22 -9.81
CA ARG A 163 3.63 -21.79 -10.43
C ARG A 163 3.65 -20.32 -10.83
N VAL A 164 2.48 -19.73 -11.03
CA VAL A 164 2.33 -18.32 -11.37
C VAL A 164 1.71 -17.60 -10.18
N THR A 165 2.47 -16.68 -9.61
CA THR A 165 1.98 -15.79 -8.55
C THR A 165 1.84 -14.39 -9.11
N VAL A 166 0.66 -13.80 -8.93
CA VAL A 166 0.39 -12.40 -9.28
C VAL A 166 0.30 -11.60 -8.00
N ASN A 167 1.31 -10.78 -7.75
CA ASN A 167 1.36 -9.94 -6.56
C ASN A 167 1.09 -8.48 -6.93
N TYR A 168 0.50 -7.72 -6.01
CA TYR A 168 0.39 -6.27 -6.14
C TYR A 168 0.54 -5.57 -4.81
N GLY A 169 1.11 -4.37 -4.85
CA GLY A 169 1.40 -3.61 -3.65
C GLY A 169 2.11 -2.30 -3.93
N PRO A 170 2.35 -1.48 -2.90
CA PRO A 170 3.17 -0.27 -3.04
C PRO A 170 4.62 -0.63 -3.36
N SER A 171 5.42 0.33 -3.85
CA SER A 171 6.82 0.10 -4.27
C SER A 171 7.70 -0.52 -3.17
N GLY A 172 7.46 -0.22 -1.89
CA GLY A 172 8.19 -0.80 -0.77
C GLY A 172 7.80 -2.24 -0.41
N ASN A 173 6.66 -2.74 -0.91
CA ASN A 173 6.20 -4.12 -0.70
C ASN A 173 5.22 -4.54 -1.80
N LEU A 174 5.76 -4.94 -2.95
CA LEU A 174 4.96 -5.40 -4.10
C LEU A 174 4.21 -6.72 -3.83
N SER A 175 4.60 -7.45 -2.80
CA SER A 175 3.98 -8.71 -2.34
C SER A 175 2.96 -8.49 -1.22
N ARG A 176 2.50 -7.25 -1.02
CA ARG A 176 1.51 -6.94 0.02
C ARG A 176 0.20 -7.70 -0.18
N TYR A 177 -0.23 -7.82 -1.43
CA TYR A 177 -1.44 -8.54 -1.81
C TYR A 177 -1.13 -9.53 -2.93
N THR A 178 -1.86 -10.63 -2.96
CA THR A 178 -1.78 -11.62 -4.05
C THR A 178 -3.14 -11.69 -4.73
N CYS A 179 -3.16 -11.41 -6.02
CA CYS A 179 -4.35 -11.53 -6.85
C CYS A 179 -4.67 -13.02 -7.03
N VAL A 180 -5.93 -13.41 -6.88
CA VAL A 180 -6.36 -14.82 -7.01
C VAL A 180 -6.53 -15.14 -8.49
N PRO A 181 -5.69 -15.99 -9.11
CA PRO A 181 -5.78 -16.25 -10.54
C PRO A 181 -7.04 -17.05 -10.89
N LEU A 182 -7.73 -16.63 -11.94
CA LEU A 182 -8.87 -17.34 -12.54
C LEU A 182 -8.45 -18.08 -13.81
N GLN A 183 -7.60 -17.45 -14.62
CA GLN A 183 -7.13 -17.99 -15.89
C GLN A 183 -5.73 -17.44 -16.19
N ILE A 184 -4.83 -18.31 -16.63
CA ILE A 184 -3.43 -17.96 -16.90
C ILE A 184 -3.05 -18.50 -18.27
N GLU A 185 -2.93 -17.64 -19.26
CA GLU A 185 -2.48 -17.95 -20.62
C GLU A 185 -1.04 -17.48 -20.84
N HIS A 186 -0.52 -17.64 -22.06
CA HIS A 186 0.85 -17.25 -22.39
C HIS A 186 1.09 -15.74 -22.30
N ASP A 187 0.10 -14.95 -22.73
CA ASP A 187 0.15 -13.50 -22.89
C ASP A 187 -0.92 -12.77 -22.08
N ARG A 188 -1.76 -13.51 -21.33
CA ARG A 188 -2.87 -12.96 -20.57
C ARG A 188 -3.10 -13.68 -19.25
N ILE A 189 -3.31 -12.93 -18.17
CA ILE A 189 -3.77 -13.45 -16.88
C ILE A 189 -5.05 -12.72 -16.49
N LEU A 190 -6.06 -13.49 -16.07
CA LEU A 190 -7.24 -12.99 -15.39
C LEU A 190 -7.15 -13.39 -13.93
N CYS A 191 -7.32 -12.42 -13.03
CA CYS A 191 -7.29 -12.66 -11.60
C CYS A 191 -8.25 -11.71 -10.88
N THR A 192 -8.63 -12.03 -9.65
CA THR A 192 -9.42 -11.14 -8.79
C THR A 192 -8.58 -10.54 -7.68
N THR A 193 -8.79 -9.26 -7.42
CA THR A 193 -8.23 -8.59 -6.23
C THR A 193 -8.71 -9.28 -4.95
N VAL A 194 -8.00 -9.02 -3.86
CA VAL A 194 -8.35 -9.50 -2.51
C VAL A 194 -8.72 -8.31 -1.64
N GLU A 195 -9.21 -8.57 -0.44
CA GLU A 195 -9.42 -7.53 0.54
C GLU A 195 -8.13 -6.74 0.84
N GLY A 196 -8.22 -5.42 0.90
CA GLY A 196 -7.05 -4.56 1.06
C GLY A 196 -7.36 -3.08 1.15
N THR A 197 -6.30 -2.29 1.31
CA THR A 197 -6.33 -0.82 1.40
C THR A 197 -5.05 -0.23 0.82
N GLY A 198 -5.05 1.09 0.62
CA GLY A 198 -3.88 1.81 0.14
C GLY A 198 -3.94 2.15 -1.35
N LYS A 199 -2.94 2.92 -1.76
CA LYS A 199 -2.79 3.47 -3.11
C LYS A 199 -1.42 3.12 -3.68
N ASP A 200 -1.19 3.52 -4.93
CA ASP A 200 0.07 3.32 -5.65
C ASP A 200 0.45 1.84 -5.82
N LEU A 201 -0.56 0.97 -5.94
CA LEU A 201 -0.44 -0.47 -6.04
C LEU A 201 -0.06 -0.89 -7.45
N ARG A 202 1.09 -1.56 -7.63
CA ARG A 202 1.55 -2.06 -8.92
C ARG A 202 1.62 -3.57 -8.93
N PHE A 203 1.29 -4.17 -10.06
CA PHE A 203 1.26 -5.61 -10.25
C PHE A 203 2.63 -6.14 -10.67
N THR A 204 2.94 -7.35 -10.24
CA THR A 204 4.08 -8.17 -10.68
C THR A 204 3.60 -9.58 -10.95
N VAL A 205 4.17 -10.21 -11.98
CA VAL A 205 3.92 -11.62 -12.31
C VAL A 205 5.19 -12.39 -12.06
N THR A 206 5.13 -13.42 -11.22
CA THR A 206 6.24 -14.34 -10.97
C THR A 206 5.91 -15.71 -11.52
N LEU A 207 6.73 -16.19 -12.44
CA LEU A 207 6.68 -17.57 -12.95
C LEU A 207 7.84 -18.34 -12.34
N SER A 208 7.54 -19.23 -11.39
CA SER A 208 8.54 -19.90 -10.53
C SER A 208 9.47 -18.91 -9.81
N ASN A 209 10.70 -18.74 -10.26
CA ASN A 209 11.69 -17.83 -9.66
C ASN A 209 12.04 -16.63 -10.57
N GLN A 210 11.28 -16.42 -11.65
CA GLN A 210 11.48 -15.31 -12.58
C GLN A 210 10.31 -14.33 -12.43
N ALA A 211 10.59 -13.11 -11.94
CA ALA A 211 9.60 -12.06 -11.73
C ALA A 211 9.67 -11.01 -12.84
N SER A 212 8.50 -10.46 -13.22
CA SER A 212 8.41 -9.29 -14.08
C SER A 212 8.86 -8.01 -13.36
N ALA A 213 9.16 -6.97 -14.14
CA ALA A 213 9.09 -5.62 -13.61
C ALA A 213 7.66 -5.28 -13.13
N ALA A 214 7.53 -4.30 -12.23
CA ALA A 214 6.24 -3.80 -11.78
C ALA A 214 5.48 -3.11 -12.93
N SER A 215 4.16 -3.23 -12.95
CA SER A 215 3.30 -2.58 -13.94
C SER A 215 3.49 -1.05 -13.94
N ALA A 216 3.42 -0.43 -15.12
CA ALA A 216 3.53 1.02 -15.26
C ALA A 216 2.34 1.75 -14.60
N VAL A 217 1.12 1.21 -14.80
CA VAL A 217 -0.11 1.71 -14.18
C VAL A 217 -0.17 1.27 -12.73
N ALA A 218 -0.54 2.22 -11.87
CA ALA A 218 -0.79 1.98 -10.46
C ALA A 218 -2.29 2.07 -10.14
N TYR A 219 -2.72 1.23 -9.21
CA TYR A 219 -4.10 1.12 -8.74
C TYR A 219 -4.21 1.61 -7.29
N ARG A 220 -5.44 1.77 -6.83
CA ARG A 220 -5.73 2.10 -5.43
C ARG A 220 -7.06 1.49 -5.00
N TYR A 221 -7.18 1.22 -3.72
CA TYR A 221 -8.48 1.00 -3.11
C TYR A 221 -9.22 2.33 -2.90
N THR A 222 -10.54 2.26 -2.78
CA THR A 222 -11.39 3.40 -2.39
C THR A 222 -10.92 3.96 -1.05
N SER A 223 -10.82 5.29 -0.93
CA SER A 223 -10.45 5.94 0.32
C SER A 223 -11.48 5.66 1.44
N PRO A 224 -11.04 5.58 2.70
CA PRO A 224 -11.95 5.40 3.82
C PRO A 224 -12.89 6.60 4.00
N SER A 225 -14.10 6.37 4.48
CA SER A 225 -15.04 7.43 4.88
C SER A 225 -15.58 7.13 6.26
N ILE A 226 -15.60 8.13 7.12
CA ILE A 226 -16.20 8.05 8.45
C ILE A 226 -17.69 8.39 8.33
N THR A 227 -18.54 7.59 8.95
CA THR A 227 -20.00 7.82 9.02
C THR A 227 -20.49 8.01 10.45
N GLY A 228 -19.69 7.66 11.45
CA GLY A 228 -20.02 7.88 12.85
C GLY A 228 -18.82 7.80 13.78
N VAL A 229 -18.94 8.52 14.89
CA VAL A 229 -17.97 8.54 15.99
C VAL A 229 -18.76 8.42 17.28
N THR A 230 -18.49 7.37 18.05
CA THR A 230 -19.14 7.14 19.35
C THR A 230 -18.09 6.89 20.42
N TYR A 231 -18.37 7.33 21.64
CA TYR A 231 -17.45 7.23 22.78
C TYR A 231 -18.23 7.35 24.10
N ALA A 232 -17.62 6.93 25.21
CA ALA A 232 -18.22 7.08 26.54
C ALA A 232 -18.39 8.56 26.91
N THR A 233 -19.45 8.90 27.67
CA THR A 233 -19.70 10.29 28.08
C THR A 233 -18.55 10.85 28.92
N ASN A 234 -18.21 12.12 28.69
CA ASN A 234 -17.11 12.85 29.38
C ASN A 234 -15.76 12.10 29.38
N PRO A 235 -15.12 11.86 28.22
CA PRO A 235 -13.75 11.35 28.11
C PRO A 235 -12.77 12.04 29.06
N SER A 236 -11.92 11.25 29.74
CA SER A 236 -10.91 11.81 30.64
C SER A 236 -9.86 12.59 29.86
N THR A 237 -9.49 13.79 30.34
CA THR A 237 -8.37 14.55 29.73
C THR A 237 -7.03 13.83 29.80
N ALA A 238 -6.91 12.77 30.61
CA ALA A 238 -5.74 11.89 30.68
C ALA A 238 -5.67 10.89 29.51
N GLY A 239 -6.71 10.80 28.68
CA GLY A 239 -6.82 9.81 27.62
C GLY A 239 -7.31 8.45 28.11
N GLY A 240 -7.12 7.42 27.29
CA GLY A 240 -7.50 6.03 27.55
C GLY A 240 -8.97 5.71 27.23
N THR A 241 -9.83 6.72 27.01
CA THR A 241 -11.19 6.50 26.53
C THR A 241 -11.14 5.88 25.13
N VAL A 242 -11.85 4.75 24.96
CA VAL A 242 -12.05 4.12 23.66
C VAL A 242 -13.08 4.92 22.86
N VAL A 243 -12.71 5.27 21.63
CA VAL A 243 -13.60 5.83 20.62
C VAL A 243 -13.83 4.79 19.53
N THR A 244 -15.09 4.55 19.19
CA THR A 244 -15.50 3.69 18.09
C THR A 244 -15.77 4.57 16.87
N ILE A 245 -15.11 4.25 15.76
CA ILE A 245 -15.28 4.91 14.47
C ILE A 245 -16.00 3.94 13.54
N THR A 246 -17.17 4.32 13.06
CA THR A 246 -17.90 3.59 12.02
C THR A 246 -17.75 4.29 10.68
N GLY A 247 -17.76 3.51 9.61
CA GLY A 247 -17.47 4.04 8.28
C GLY A 247 -17.66 3.05 7.15
N THR A 248 -17.18 3.46 5.98
CA THR A 248 -17.09 2.62 4.79
C THR A 248 -15.65 2.59 4.28
N ASN A 249 -15.27 1.51 3.60
CA ASN A 249 -13.94 1.34 3.03
C ASN A 249 -12.81 1.43 4.06
N LEU A 250 -13.05 0.98 5.29
CA LEU A 250 -12.01 1.01 6.33
C LEU A 250 -10.95 -0.10 6.12
N GLY A 251 -11.27 -1.13 5.33
CA GLY A 251 -10.36 -2.24 5.09
C GLY A 251 -10.25 -3.21 6.26
N ASN A 252 -9.10 -3.87 6.39
CA ASN A 252 -8.88 -4.96 7.34
C ASN A 252 -7.60 -4.75 8.15
N GLU A 253 -7.22 -5.75 8.94
CA GLU A 253 -6.06 -5.75 9.83
C GLU A 253 -4.71 -5.54 9.13
N LEU A 254 -4.63 -5.68 7.79
CA LEU A 254 -3.45 -5.32 7.02
C LEU A 254 -3.29 -3.80 6.84
N GLY A 255 -4.28 -3.01 7.24
CA GLY A 255 -4.27 -1.55 7.20
C GLY A 255 -3.44 -0.92 8.32
N VAL A 256 -2.49 -0.06 7.97
CA VAL A 256 -1.84 0.80 8.97
C VAL A 256 -2.74 2.00 9.22
N VAL A 257 -3.34 2.05 10.42
CA VAL A 257 -4.33 3.05 10.82
C VAL A 257 -3.67 4.20 11.59
N THR A 258 -4.07 5.42 11.27
CA THR A 258 -3.75 6.62 12.06
C THR A 258 -5.03 7.45 12.16
N LEU A 259 -5.55 7.60 13.38
CA LEU A 259 -6.68 8.48 13.67
C LEU A 259 -6.14 9.77 14.27
N ASN A 260 -6.14 10.83 13.47
CA ASN A 260 -5.77 12.16 13.92
C ASN A 260 -7.04 12.90 14.33
N TYR A 261 -6.94 13.64 15.42
CA TYR A 261 -8.03 14.46 15.90
C TYR A 261 -7.52 15.75 16.52
N GLY A 262 -8.31 16.80 16.40
CA GLY A 262 -7.93 18.10 16.91
C GLY A 262 -9.06 19.12 16.76
N PRO A 263 -8.89 20.29 17.36
CA PRO A 263 -9.89 21.34 17.34
C PRO A 263 -10.09 21.79 15.90
N SER A 264 -11.34 22.12 15.56
CA SER A 264 -11.56 23.02 14.45
C SER A 264 -10.87 24.33 14.79
N LEU A 265 -9.71 24.53 14.20
CA LEU A 265 -9.10 25.83 14.16
C LEU A 265 -10.02 26.75 13.36
N SER A 266 -10.85 27.52 14.04
CA SER A 266 -10.89 28.94 13.70
C SER A 266 -10.22 29.77 14.79
N PRO A 267 -8.89 29.90 14.77
CA PRO A 267 -8.24 31.13 15.13
C PRO A 267 -8.84 32.23 14.28
N TRP A 268 -9.19 33.32 14.92
CA TRP A 268 -9.37 34.60 14.26
C TRP A 268 -8.00 35.06 13.75
N GLU A 269 -7.50 34.48 12.66
CA GLU A 269 -6.32 34.99 11.97
C GLU A 269 -6.71 35.55 10.60
N SER A 270 -6.27 36.79 10.41
CA SER A 270 -6.66 37.74 9.37
C SER A 270 -6.40 37.24 7.95
N ALA A 271 -7.44 37.22 7.12
CA ALA A 271 -7.29 37.25 5.66
C ALA A 271 -7.16 38.71 5.20
N ASN A 272 -5.91 39.17 5.01
CA ASN A 272 -5.39 40.30 4.19
C ASN A 272 -6.28 41.56 4.03
N THR A 273 -5.93 42.78 4.47
CA THR A 273 -4.72 43.57 4.13
C THR A 273 -4.53 44.67 5.20
N THR A 274 -3.30 44.88 5.67
CA THR A 274 -2.84 45.93 6.61
C THR A 274 -3.34 45.97 8.06
N ASP A 275 -4.31 45.17 8.50
CA ASP A 275 -4.89 45.35 9.85
C ASP A 275 -4.83 44.12 10.78
N THR A 276 -4.26 44.31 11.97
CA THR A 276 -4.06 43.27 13.00
C THR A 276 -5.34 42.96 13.78
N GLN A 277 -5.50 41.73 14.28
CA GLN A 277 -6.65 41.21 15.06
C GLN A 277 -7.18 42.17 16.14
N SER A 278 -6.29 42.89 16.83
CA SER A 278 -6.58 43.89 17.86
C SER A 278 -7.47 45.03 17.36
N ASN A 279 -7.37 45.40 16.09
CA ASN A 279 -8.04 46.58 15.53
C ASN A 279 -9.47 46.27 15.01
N CYS A 280 -9.81 45.03 14.60
CA CYS A 280 -11.21 44.67 14.27
C CYS A 280 -12.09 44.63 15.55
N LEU A 281 -11.60 44.05 16.65
CA LEU A 281 -12.35 43.96 17.92
C LEU A 281 -12.57 45.34 18.56
N ASN A 282 -11.53 46.18 18.58
CA ASN A 282 -11.64 47.55 19.08
C ASN A 282 -12.64 48.39 18.27
N ARG A 283 -12.70 48.21 16.93
CA ARG A 283 -13.69 48.92 16.07
C ARG A 283 -15.11 48.42 16.21
N ALA A 284 -15.31 47.11 16.41
CA ALA A 284 -16.64 46.56 16.69
C ALA A 284 -17.18 47.05 18.04
N SER A 285 -16.32 47.19 19.06
CA SER A 285 -16.70 47.78 20.34
C SER A 285 -16.93 49.30 20.30
N SER A 286 -16.30 50.01 19.37
CA SER A 286 -16.41 51.46 19.25
C SER A 286 -17.47 51.95 18.26
N ASN A 287 -18.10 51.06 17.47
CA ASN A 287 -19.07 51.46 16.45
C ASN A 287 -20.24 50.46 16.33
N PRO A 288 -21.47 50.81 16.77
CA PRO A 288 -22.61 49.88 16.87
C PRO A 288 -23.27 49.47 15.54
N GLY A 289 -22.64 49.76 14.39
CA GLY A 289 -23.19 49.52 13.04
C GLY A 289 -22.73 48.23 12.35
N TYR A 290 -21.99 47.35 13.04
CA TYR A 290 -21.50 46.10 12.46
C TYR A 290 -22.53 44.97 12.59
N THR A 291 -22.78 44.24 11.51
CA THR A 291 -23.70 43.08 11.48
C THR A 291 -23.00 41.82 10.98
N TYR A 292 -23.49 40.67 11.44
CA TYR A 292 -23.03 39.37 10.97
C TYR A 292 -23.70 39.00 9.64
N ALA A 293 -22.91 38.55 8.66
CA ALA A 293 -23.39 38.06 7.37
C ALA A 293 -22.82 36.67 7.06
N TYR A 294 -23.62 35.79 6.45
CA TYR A 294 -23.23 34.44 6.05
C TYR A 294 -23.07 34.36 4.53
N SER A 295 -22.03 33.67 4.05
CA SER A 295 -21.87 33.27 2.64
C SER A 295 -21.34 31.83 2.53
N GLU A 296 -21.26 31.30 1.31
CA GLU A 296 -20.66 29.98 1.02
C GLU A 296 -19.17 29.86 1.43
N PHE A 297 -18.51 30.98 1.77
CA PHE A 297 -17.12 31.04 2.22
C PHE A 297 -16.97 31.35 3.72
N GLY A 298 -18.06 31.44 4.48
CA GLY A 298 -18.02 31.55 5.95
C GLY A 298 -18.83 32.71 6.55
N LEU A 299 -18.51 33.05 7.82
CA LEU A 299 -19.13 34.14 8.59
C LEU A 299 -18.31 35.42 8.47
N TYR A 300 -18.96 36.53 8.15
CA TYR A 300 -18.38 37.85 7.99
C TYR A 300 -18.93 38.80 9.07
N LEU A 301 -18.08 39.69 9.59
CA LEU A 301 -18.51 40.85 10.37
C LEU A 301 -18.34 42.10 9.50
N CYS A 302 -19.45 42.74 9.12
CA CYS A 302 -19.44 43.82 8.14
C CYS A 302 -19.98 45.12 8.74
N GLY A 303 -19.29 46.23 8.47
CA GLY A 303 -19.73 47.59 8.75
C GLY A 303 -19.57 48.45 7.50
N GLY A 304 -20.66 48.61 6.72
CA GLY A 304 -20.60 49.27 5.41
C GLY A 304 -19.83 48.45 4.37
N ALA A 305 -18.87 49.05 3.67
CA ALA A 305 -18.05 48.40 2.64
C ALA A 305 -16.86 47.60 3.18
N GLN A 306 -16.66 47.59 4.51
CA GLN A 306 -15.57 46.87 5.16
C GLN A 306 -16.11 45.62 5.86
N CYS A 307 -15.59 44.45 5.48
CA CYS A 307 -15.92 43.18 6.09
C CYS A 307 -14.64 42.49 6.58
N CYS A 308 -14.58 42.12 7.87
CA CYS A 308 -13.53 41.21 8.38
C CYS A 308 -14.02 39.76 8.08
N GLN A 309 -13.25 38.99 7.30
CA GLN A 309 -13.53 37.58 7.03
C GLN A 309 -12.93 36.70 8.14
N ARG A 310 -13.71 35.75 8.67
CA ARG A 310 -13.15 34.67 9.49
C ARG A 310 -12.48 33.65 8.57
N THR A 311 -11.16 33.70 8.46
CA THR A 311 -10.40 32.64 7.80
C THR A 311 -10.54 31.39 8.66
N ILE A 312 -11.16 30.35 8.11
CA ILE A 312 -11.06 29.01 8.69
C ILE A 312 -9.61 28.59 8.38
N ASN A 313 -8.72 28.63 9.37
CA ASN A 313 -7.44 27.94 9.23
C ASN A 313 -7.74 26.48 8.91
N PRO A 314 -6.88 25.76 8.15
CA PRO A 314 -7.02 24.32 8.03
C PRO A 314 -7.11 23.77 9.46
N VAL A 315 -8.20 23.04 9.72
CA VAL A 315 -8.45 22.32 10.98
C VAL A 315 -7.13 21.70 11.41
N ASP A 316 -6.59 22.04 12.59
CA ASP A 316 -5.39 21.36 13.11
C ASP A 316 -5.81 20.00 13.64
N ILE A 317 -6.23 19.17 12.69
CA ILE A 317 -6.70 17.81 12.92
C ILE A 317 -5.57 16.93 13.45
N SER A 318 -4.32 17.39 13.32
CA SER A 318 -3.09 16.74 13.75
C SER A 318 -2.68 17.08 15.18
N GLN A 319 -3.48 17.82 15.95
CA GLN A 319 -3.10 18.16 17.33
C GLN A 319 -2.89 16.90 18.19
N TYR A 320 -3.75 15.89 18.01
CA TYR A 320 -3.66 14.61 18.71
C TYR A 320 -3.71 13.45 17.71
N THR A 321 -3.02 12.37 18.06
CA THR A 321 -3.09 11.10 17.34
C THR A 321 -3.51 10.03 18.32
N ALA A 322 -4.63 9.36 18.05
CA ALA A 322 -5.12 8.28 18.88
C ALA A 322 -4.18 7.07 18.79
N GLN A 323 -4.18 6.25 19.82
CA GLN A 323 -3.33 5.06 19.93
C GLN A 323 -4.15 3.79 19.87
N ASN A 324 -3.48 2.65 19.71
CA ASN A 324 -4.08 1.32 19.81
C ASN A 324 -5.34 1.16 18.94
N CYS A 325 -5.27 1.67 17.71
CA CYS A 325 -6.36 1.54 16.75
C CYS A 325 -6.43 0.09 16.24
N THR A 326 -7.58 -0.56 16.39
CA THR A 326 -7.82 -1.95 15.97
C THR A 326 -9.15 -2.08 15.25
N PHE A 327 -9.21 -2.98 14.26
CA PHE A 327 -10.46 -3.32 13.59
C PHE A 327 -11.31 -4.20 14.50
N THR A 328 -12.57 -3.82 14.70
CA THR A 328 -13.57 -4.66 15.41
C THR A 328 -14.57 -5.27 14.43
N SER A 329 -14.75 -4.65 13.27
CA SER A 329 -15.43 -5.24 12.12
C SER A 329 -14.74 -4.77 10.86
N VAL A 330 -14.21 -5.71 10.08
CA VAL A 330 -13.54 -5.38 8.81
C VAL A 330 -14.46 -4.55 7.91
N HIS A 331 -13.85 -3.64 7.17
CA HIS A 331 -14.41 -2.65 6.26
C HIS A 331 -15.27 -1.56 6.89
N THR A 332 -15.69 -1.68 8.15
CA THR A 332 -16.79 -0.87 8.69
C THR A 332 -16.54 -0.26 10.07
N THR A 333 -15.80 -0.92 10.96
CA THR A 333 -15.65 -0.44 12.34
C THR A 333 -14.23 -0.63 12.86
N LEU A 334 -13.71 0.44 13.47
CA LEU A 334 -12.45 0.43 14.22
C LEU A 334 -12.65 1.07 15.60
N GLU A 335 -11.83 0.67 16.54
CA GLU A 335 -11.73 1.28 17.87
C GLU A 335 -10.33 1.83 18.08
N CYS A 336 -10.23 3.03 18.62
CA CYS A 336 -8.96 3.67 18.99
C CYS A 336 -9.03 4.19 20.43
N GLN A 337 -7.89 4.35 21.07
CA GLN A 337 -7.77 4.98 22.38
C GLN A 337 -7.34 6.43 22.24
N LEU A 338 -8.11 7.34 22.81
CA LEU A 338 -7.73 8.76 22.90
C LEU A 338 -6.48 8.91 23.77
N VAL A 339 -5.62 9.86 23.42
CA VAL A 339 -4.46 10.26 24.23
C VAL A 339 -4.82 11.39 25.20
N ALA A 340 -3.88 11.83 26.02
CA ALA A 340 -4.09 12.99 26.88
C ALA A 340 -4.33 14.26 26.05
N GLY A 341 -5.38 15.02 26.36
CA GLY A 341 -5.80 16.16 25.56
C GLY A 341 -6.95 16.94 26.19
N VAL A 342 -7.41 17.98 25.48
CA VAL A 342 -8.51 18.86 25.91
C VAL A 342 -9.38 19.28 24.72
N GLY A 343 -10.53 19.87 25.03
CA GLY A 343 -11.39 20.54 24.06
C GLY A 343 -12.30 19.62 23.26
N GLU A 344 -12.90 20.21 22.24
CA GLU A 344 -13.78 19.60 21.25
C GLU A 344 -12.99 19.35 19.97
N ASN A 345 -12.90 18.10 19.54
CA ASN A 345 -11.98 17.67 18.50
C ASN A 345 -12.70 16.92 17.37
N PHE A 346 -12.47 17.32 16.13
CA PHE A 346 -12.92 16.58 14.95
C PHE A 346 -11.90 15.52 14.58
N VAL A 347 -12.29 14.55 13.75
CA VAL A 347 -11.43 13.40 13.43
C VAL A 347 -11.16 13.28 11.93
N GLU A 348 -9.94 12.87 11.57
CA GLU A 348 -9.56 12.44 10.21
C GLU A 348 -8.83 11.10 10.32
N LEU A 349 -9.27 10.14 9.51
CA LEU A 349 -8.72 8.81 9.49
C LEU A 349 -7.76 8.66 8.31
N THR A 350 -6.57 8.12 8.56
CA THR A 350 -5.64 7.71 7.51
C THR A 350 -5.42 6.20 7.59
N ILE A 351 -5.61 5.51 6.46
CA ILE A 351 -5.31 4.07 6.32
C ILE A 351 -4.40 3.87 5.11
N ASN A 352 -3.19 3.33 5.33
CA ASN A 352 -2.20 3.11 4.26
C ASN A 352 -2.01 4.33 3.33
N SER A 353 -1.81 5.50 3.95
CA SER A 353 -1.61 6.78 3.26
C SER A 353 -2.83 7.29 2.46
N GLN A 354 -4.01 6.72 2.67
CA GLN A 354 -5.28 7.28 2.20
C GLN A 354 -6.03 7.94 3.34
N LYS A 355 -6.30 9.23 3.19
CA LYS A 355 -7.10 10.00 4.13
C LYS A 355 -8.58 9.87 3.84
N SER A 356 -9.40 9.88 4.89
CA SER A 356 -10.80 10.23 4.82
C SER A 356 -10.97 11.75 4.65
N GLY A 357 -12.20 12.21 4.46
CA GLY A 357 -12.53 13.59 4.82
C GLY A 357 -12.47 13.79 6.33
N VAL A 358 -12.36 15.05 6.77
CA VAL A 358 -12.57 15.40 8.19
C VAL A 358 -14.03 15.15 8.53
N PHE A 359 -14.28 14.37 9.57
CA PHE A 359 -15.63 14.12 10.09
C PHE A 359 -15.98 15.17 11.14
N ASN A 360 -17.05 15.92 10.87
CA ASN A 360 -17.47 17.06 11.68
C ASN A 360 -18.91 17.00 12.21
N ASP A 361 -19.62 15.90 12.01
CA ASP A 361 -20.99 15.73 12.52
C ASP A 361 -21.02 15.47 14.04
N THR A 362 -19.99 14.82 14.59
CA THR A 362 -19.85 14.57 16.03
C THR A 362 -18.40 14.72 16.42
N ALA A 363 -18.11 15.75 17.21
CA ALA A 363 -16.79 15.95 17.78
C ALA A 363 -16.53 15.03 18.98
N VAL A 364 -15.27 14.68 19.20
CA VAL A 364 -14.76 14.07 20.43
C VAL A 364 -14.49 15.19 21.43
N THR A 365 -15.32 15.27 22.47
CA THR A 365 -15.24 16.34 23.47
C THR A 365 -14.76 15.78 24.79
N TYR A 366 -13.57 16.18 25.24
CA TYR A 366 -13.09 15.81 26.57
C TYR A 366 -13.98 16.39 27.68
N GLY A 367 -13.97 15.73 28.84
CA GLY A 367 -14.67 16.18 30.04
C GLY A 367 -14.31 17.62 30.39
N ARG A 368 -15.32 18.40 30.77
CA ARG A 368 -15.14 19.80 31.18
C ARG A 368 -14.31 19.87 32.47
N PRO A 369 -13.48 20.92 32.64
CA PRO A 369 -12.73 21.14 33.88
C PRO A 369 -13.69 21.34 35.06
N SER A 370 -13.35 20.77 36.22
CA SER A 370 -14.09 20.98 37.47
C SER A 370 -13.13 21.40 38.58
N LEU A 371 -13.53 22.39 39.36
CA LEU A 371 -12.76 22.88 40.51
C LEU A 371 -13.19 22.13 41.77
N VAL A 372 -12.20 21.68 42.57
CA VAL A 372 -12.43 20.98 43.83
C VAL A 372 -12.00 21.87 45.01
N THR A 373 -10.78 22.38 45.00
CA THR A 373 -10.30 23.34 46.02
C THR A 373 -9.34 24.37 45.41
N ALA A 374 -9.25 25.54 46.03
CA ALA A 374 -8.10 26.43 45.85
C ALA A 374 -7.11 26.13 46.97
N ALA A 375 -5.88 25.77 46.63
CA ALA A 375 -4.83 25.52 47.61
C ALA A 375 -4.14 26.84 47.97
N GLY A 376 -4.22 27.26 49.24
CA GLY A 376 -3.58 28.47 49.76
C GLY A 376 -4.50 29.33 50.61
N ASN A 377 -3.93 30.25 51.39
CA ASN A 377 -4.70 31.26 52.13
C ASN A 377 -5.19 32.31 51.12
N ILE A 378 -6.48 32.29 50.76
CA ILE A 378 -7.04 33.09 49.65
C ILE A 378 -7.29 34.56 50.04
N THR A 379 -6.52 35.09 50.99
CA THR A 379 -6.46 36.53 51.22
C THR A 379 -5.48 37.12 50.22
N MET A 380 -6.01 37.70 49.15
CA MET A 380 -5.23 38.27 48.05
C MET A 380 -5.05 39.78 48.26
N ASN A 381 -3.97 40.33 47.69
CA ASN A 381 -3.70 41.77 47.77
C ASN A 381 -4.53 42.44 46.69
N THR A 382 -5.08 43.62 46.99
CA THR A 382 -5.87 44.38 46.02
C THR A 382 -5.06 44.83 44.80
N THR A 383 -3.72 44.85 44.91
CA THR A 383 -2.79 45.10 43.80
C THR A 383 -2.62 43.91 42.85
N GLY A 384 -3.10 42.72 43.20
CA GLY A 384 -2.83 41.48 42.45
C GLY A 384 -1.36 41.07 42.47
N GLY A 385 -0.99 40.18 41.53
CA GLY A 385 0.38 39.70 41.31
C GLY A 385 0.75 38.42 42.06
N GLN A 386 -0.19 37.80 42.77
CA GLN A 386 0.06 36.61 43.55
C GLN A 386 -0.20 35.36 42.72
N THR A 387 0.64 34.34 42.92
CA THR A 387 0.43 33.03 42.33
C THR A 387 -0.55 32.23 43.17
N VAL A 388 -1.62 31.75 42.55
CA VAL A 388 -2.62 30.87 43.17
C VAL A 388 -2.62 29.53 42.45
N VAL A 389 -2.68 28.44 43.23
CA VAL A 389 -2.79 27.08 42.72
C VAL A 389 -4.21 26.59 42.93
N LEU A 390 -4.87 26.24 41.82
CA LEU A 390 -6.19 25.65 41.82
C LEU A 390 -6.07 24.14 41.63
N GLN A 391 -6.83 23.38 42.42
CA GLN A 391 -6.93 21.93 42.32
C GLN A 391 -8.32 21.55 41.80
N GLY A 392 -8.34 20.63 40.85
CA GLY A 392 -9.55 20.18 40.20
C GLY A 392 -9.37 18.87 39.44
N GLN A 393 -10.25 18.64 38.48
CA GLN A 393 -10.18 17.54 37.52
C GLN A 393 -10.31 18.10 36.10
N ASN A 394 -9.89 17.31 35.11
CA ASN A 394 -10.02 17.62 33.69
C ASN A 394 -9.37 18.94 33.24
N PHE A 395 -8.27 19.36 33.88
CA PHE A 395 -7.55 20.57 33.46
C PHE A 395 -6.72 20.38 32.18
N GLY A 396 -6.45 19.14 31.78
CA GLY A 396 -5.62 18.83 30.62
C GLY A 396 -4.16 18.49 30.94
N PRO A 397 -3.34 18.18 29.93
CA PRO A 397 -1.90 17.95 30.07
C PRO A 397 -1.14 19.12 30.72
N ILE A 398 0.07 18.86 31.23
CA ILE A 398 0.95 19.92 31.76
C ILE A 398 1.23 20.96 30.67
N GLY A 399 1.19 22.24 31.04
CA GLY A 399 1.41 23.35 30.12
C GLY A 399 0.18 23.74 29.29
N THR A 400 -0.94 23.04 29.41
CA THR A 400 -2.21 23.50 28.82
C THR A 400 -2.56 24.88 29.38
N ASN A 401 -2.84 25.83 28.48
CA ASN A 401 -3.36 27.13 28.83
C ASN A 401 -4.82 26.99 29.23
N VAL A 402 -5.15 27.52 30.41
CA VAL A 402 -6.52 27.50 30.95
C VAL A 402 -6.93 28.95 31.20
N THR A 403 -8.21 29.28 31.10
CA THR A 403 -8.74 30.56 31.55
C THR A 403 -9.43 30.37 32.88
N ALA A 404 -9.12 31.21 33.86
CA ALA A 404 -9.81 31.24 35.16
C ALA A 404 -10.38 32.64 35.39
N ASP A 405 -11.66 32.70 35.69
CA ASP A 405 -12.37 33.93 36.01
C ASP A 405 -12.80 33.91 37.47
N LEU A 406 -12.60 35.01 38.18
CA LEU A 406 -13.04 35.19 39.55
C LEU A 406 -14.15 36.25 39.61
N ARG A 407 -15.28 35.96 40.25
CA ARG A 407 -16.39 36.92 40.39
C ARG A 407 -16.88 37.04 41.83
N ALA A 408 -17.40 38.20 42.21
CA ALA A 408 -18.20 38.29 43.44
C ALA A 408 -19.58 37.67 43.20
N LEU A 409 -20.16 36.99 44.20
CA LEU A 409 -21.43 36.27 44.05
C LEU A 409 -22.61 37.16 43.61
N ASP A 410 -22.54 38.46 43.89
CA ASP A 410 -23.56 39.48 43.60
C ASP A 410 -23.17 40.46 42.46
N SER A 411 -22.01 40.28 41.83
CA SER A 411 -21.45 41.22 40.85
C SER A 411 -21.52 40.66 39.42
N ARG A 412 -21.66 41.58 38.46
CA ARG A 412 -21.50 41.27 37.02
C ARG A 412 -20.05 41.40 36.54
N TYR A 413 -19.12 41.76 37.41
CA TYR A 413 -17.71 41.94 37.08
C TYR A 413 -16.92 40.64 37.34
N TYR A 414 -16.12 40.27 36.34
CA TYR A 414 -15.20 39.14 36.37
C TYR A 414 -13.77 39.67 36.37
N TYR A 415 -12.92 39.08 37.21
CA TYR A 415 -11.48 39.26 37.18
C TYR A 415 -10.87 38.05 36.47
N THR A 416 -10.54 38.22 35.20
CA THR A 416 -9.86 37.18 34.42
C THR A 416 -8.39 37.13 34.81
N TRP A 417 -7.96 35.97 35.28
CA TRP A 417 -6.59 35.77 35.71
C TRP A 417 -5.66 35.53 34.54
N ILE A 418 -4.39 35.89 34.69
CA ILE A 418 -3.39 35.83 33.62
C ILE A 418 -2.34 34.75 33.89
N GLY A 419 -1.76 34.22 32.82
CA GLY A 419 -0.70 33.21 32.88
C GLY A 419 -1.16 31.87 33.47
N CYS A 420 -2.46 31.57 33.38
CA CYS A 420 -3.06 30.36 33.90
C CYS A 420 -2.60 29.13 33.10
N THR A 421 -1.86 28.23 33.75
CA THR A 421 -1.28 27.03 33.12
C THR A 421 -1.40 25.82 34.01
N VAL A 422 -1.59 24.64 33.42
CA VAL A 422 -1.59 23.37 34.17
C VAL A 422 -0.17 23.05 34.66
N THR A 423 -0.02 22.90 35.97
CA THR A 423 1.26 22.60 36.64
C THR A 423 1.39 21.13 37.03
N THR A 424 0.27 20.45 37.31
CA THR A 424 0.22 18.99 37.51
C THR A 424 -0.84 18.45 36.58
N ALA A 425 -0.46 17.50 35.72
CA ALA A 425 -1.34 16.95 34.70
C ALA A 425 -2.74 16.67 35.24
N HIS A 426 -3.73 17.17 34.51
CA HIS A 426 -5.17 16.97 34.69
C HIS A 426 -5.80 17.53 35.98
N THR A 427 -5.01 18.00 36.95
CA THR A 427 -5.48 18.20 38.32
C THR A 427 -5.07 19.49 38.99
N HIS A 428 -3.94 20.11 38.62
CA HIS A 428 -3.52 21.37 39.23
C HIS A 428 -3.14 22.39 38.16
N MET A 429 -3.58 23.62 38.36
CA MET A 429 -3.19 24.75 37.54
C MET A 429 -2.76 25.92 38.41
N SER A 430 -1.86 26.75 37.88
CA SER A 430 -1.38 27.94 38.55
C SER A 430 -1.69 29.17 37.71
N CYS A 431 -2.14 30.23 38.38
CA CYS A 431 -2.53 31.50 37.78
C CYS A 431 -1.93 32.65 38.58
N THR A 432 -1.79 33.81 37.92
CA THR A 432 -1.43 35.06 38.60
C THR A 432 -2.67 35.94 38.77
N THR A 433 -2.93 36.39 39.99
CA THR A 433 -4.05 37.27 40.33
C THR A 433 -3.89 38.63 39.65
N GLN A 434 -4.99 39.23 39.21
CA GLN A 434 -5.04 40.61 38.77
C GLN A 434 -5.46 41.55 39.91
N PRO A 435 -5.20 42.88 39.81
CA PRO A 435 -5.77 43.85 40.73
C PRO A 435 -7.29 43.68 40.84
N GLY A 436 -7.81 43.66 42.06
CA GLY A 436 -9.23 43.39 42.32
C GLY A 436 -9.64 43.72 43.74
N VAL A 437 -10.95 43.82 43.96
CA VAL A 437 -11.55 44.11 45.26
C VAL A 437 -12.79 43.23 45.46
N GLY A 438 -13.08 42.87 46.71
CA GLY A 438 -14.28 42.09 47.05
C GLY A 438 -14.08 41.20 48.28
N ILE A 439 -15.20 40.69 48.80
CA ILE A 439 -15.26 39.65 49.83
C ILE A 439 -16.17 38.53 49.30
N GLU A 440 -16.01 37.30 49.79
CA GLU A 440 -16.85 36.15 49.38
C GLU A 440 -16.89 35.90 47.86
N MET A 441 -15.72 36.00 47.22
CA MET A 441 -15.56 35.74 45.79
C MET A 441 -15.72 34.25 45.45
N ALA A 442 -16.28 33.96 44.28
CA ALA A 442 -16.49 32.62 43.72
C ALA A 442 -15.81 32.46 42.35
N TRP A 443 -15.37 31.22 42.09
CA TRP A 443 -14.62 30.80 40.90
C TRP A 443 -15.54 30.18 39.84
#